data_AF-A0A9X1VSP2-F1
#
_entry.id   AF-A0A9X1VSP2-F1
#
_cell.length_a   1.000
_cell.length_b   1.000
_cell.length_c   1.000
_cell.angle_alpha   90.00
_cell.angle_beta   90.00
_cell.angle_gamma   90.00
#
_symmetry.space_group_name_H-M   'P 1'
#
loop_
_entity.id
_entity.type
_entity.pdbx_description
1 polymer ?
#
loop_
_entity_poly.entity_id
_entity_poly.type
_entity_poly.pdbx_seq_one_letter_code
_entity_poly.pdbx_strand_id
1 'polypeptide(L)'
;MTIVGIGFIVVLTSGYEKSWEFSWSGIERNIKDSISVYEIRNISSGIGGNGKAIPEEIESRKWIMKNATESELMKLTEFPNGNMKAIAYEGLLRKKEFKNKKELIENAINDTIYSVYYDSGCTGMKMGIGEYLIQNVLMIDNRIEPFSAELITDFGFSELEKKEILTKFHNRKQ
;
A
#
# COMPACT_ATOMS: atom_id res chain seq x y z
N MET A 1 47.36 -35.89 -7.81
CA MET A 1 46.56 -35.65 -6.59
C MET A 1 46.58 -34.14 -6.35
N THR A 2 45.48 -33.44 -6.72
CA THR A 2 44.46 -32.85 -5.81
C THR A 2 45.01 -31.63 -5.04
N ILE A 3 44.41 -30.43 -4.96
CA ILE A 3 43.03 -29.94 -5.05
C ILE A 3 43.03 -28.46 -5.48
N VAL A 4 41.96 -28.07 -6.18
CA VAL A 4 41.53 -26.72 -6.56
C VAL A 4 41.38 -25.81 -5.33
N GLY A 5 42.08 -24.67 -5.32
CA GLY A 5 41.90 -23.59 -4.34
C GLY A 5 41.07 -22.44 -4.91
N ILE A 6 39.88 -22.72 -5.43
CA ILE A 6 38.84 -21.70 -5.65
C ILE A 6 37.86 -21.86 -4.49
N GLY A 7 37.95 -21.00 -3.49
CA GLY A 7 37.18 -21.13 -2.25
C GLY A 7 36.69 -19.78 -1.74
N PHE A 8 35.39 -19.55 -1.94
CA PHE A 8 34.50 -18.67 -1.16
C PHE A 8 34.65 -17.14 -1.32
N ILE A 9 34.13 -16.61 -2.43
CA ILE A 9 33.38 -15.34 -2.42
C ILE A 9 32.04 -15.57 -3.12
N VAL A 10 31.22 -16.45 -2.57
CA VAL A 10 29.81 -16.57 -2.93
C VAL A 10 29.08 -16.92 -1.63
N VAL A 11 27.90 -16.35 -1.41
CA VAL A 11 26.99 -16.54 -0.27
C VAL A 11 27.14 -15.53 0.89
N LEU A 12 27.02 -14.23 0.59
CA LEU A 12 26.41 -13.26 1.51
C LEU A 12 25.33 -12.38 0.86
N THR A 13 25.07 -12.54 -0.45
CA THR A 13 24.05 -11.76 -1.16
C THR A 13 22.64 -12.36 -1.05
N SER A 14 22.51 -13.61 -0.55
CA SER A 14 21.21 -14.30 -0.43
C SER A 14 20.35 -13.84 0.75
N GLY A 15 20.85 -12.91 1.58
CA GLY A 15 20.11 -12.34 2.71
C GLY A 15 19.82 -10.85 2.58
N TYR A 16 20.27 -10.17 1.52
CA TYR A 16 20.08 -8.72 1.42
C TYR A 16 18.63 -8.38 1.07
N GLU A 17 17.91 -7.80 2.02
CA GLU A 17 16.59 -7.22 1.80
C GLU A 17 16.72 -5.69 1.69
N LYS A 18 16.12 -5.10 0.64
CA LYS A 18 16.09 -3.64 0.47
C LYS A 18 15.54 -2.89 1.68
N SER A 19 14.71 -3.55 2.50
CA SER A 19 14.14 -3.03 3.75
C SER A 19 15.22 -2.66 4.78
N TRP A 20 16.39 -3.29 4.72
CA TRP A 20 17.48 -3.07 5.68
C TRP A 20 18.18 -1.73 5.48
N GLU A 21 18.13 -1.17 4.27
CA GLU A 21 18.69 0.15 3.96
C GLU A 21 17.70 1.29 4.21
N PHE A 22 16.44 0.96 4.50
CA PHE A 22 15.42 1.98 4.75
C PHE A 22 15.73 2.74 6.04
N SER A 23 15.79 4.07 5.93
CA SER A 23 16.02 4.94 7.08
C SER A 23 14.73 5.15 7.87
N TRP A 24 14.66 4.53 9.05
CA TRP A 24 13.60 4.75 10.03
C TRP A 24 13.72 6.09 10.77
N SER A 25 14.72 6.91 10.45
CA SER A 25 14.92 8.21 11.11
C SER A 25 13.72 9.13 10.89
N GLY A 26 13.19 9.69 11.99
CA GLY A 26 12.01 10.54 11.98
C GLY A 26 10.71 9.79 11.69
N ILE A 27 10.67 8.49 11.96
CA ILE A 27 9.44 7.70 12.15
C ILE A 27 9.37 7.31 13.63
N GLU A 28 8.27 7.66 14.29
CA GLU A 28 8.05 7.31 15.68
C GLU A 28 8.00 5.79 15.86
N ARG A 29 8.49 5.34 17.02
CA ARG A 29 8.62 3.92 17.32
C ARG A 29 7.29 3.18 17.28
N ASN A 30 6.23 3.76 17.83
CA ASN A 30 4.87 3.22 17.81
C ASN A 30 4.32 3.03 16.39
N ILE A 31 4.58 3.98 15.47
CA ILE A 31 4.20 3.89 14.06
C ILE A 31 4.99 2.77 13.39
N LYS A 32 6.32 2.75 13.57
CA LYS A 32 7.18 1.68 13.08
C LYS A 32 6.71 0.30 13.54
N ASP A 33 6.56 0.11 14.85
CA ASP A 33 6.21 -1.19 15.44
C ASP A 33 4.83 -1.66 14.94
N SER A 34 3.89 -0.73 14.78
CA SER A 34 2.54 -1.05 14.28
C SER A 34 2.54 -1.42 12.80
N ILE A 35 3.29 -0.69 11.97
CA ILE A 35 3.29 -0.92 10.52
C ILE A 35 4.13 -2.12 10.09
N SER A 36 5.18 -2.48 10.83
CA SER A 36 6.02 -3.66 10.53
C SER A 36 5.26 -4.99 10.58
N VAL A 37 4.08 -5.05 11.22
CA VAL A 37 3.19 -6.23 11.14
C VAL A 37 2.80 -6.54 9.69
N TYR A 38 2.72 -5.52 8.84
CA TYR A 38 2.36 -5.66 7.42
C TYR A 38 3.53 -6.09 6.52
N GLU A 39 4.71 -6.34 7.08
CA GLU A 39 5.80 -7.03 6.36
C GLU A 39 5.37 -8.46 5.98
N ILE A 40 4.54 -9.10 6.81
CA ILE A 40 4.05 -10.47 6.61
C ILE A 40 2.51 -10.56 6.53
N ARG A 41 1.78 -9.56 7.04
CA ARG A 41 0.32 -9.55 7.06
C ARG A 41 -0.24 -8.85 5.82
N ASN A 42 -1.28 -9.44 5.23
CA ASN A 42 -2.07 -8.84 4.15
C ASN A 42 -2.95 -7.70 4.66
N ILE A 43 -3.33 -6.79 3.75
CA ILE A 43 -4.34 -5.77 4.03
C ILE A 43 -5.73 -6.41 3.98
N SER A 44 -6.51 -6.32 5.07
CA SER A 44 -7.88 -6.81 5.09
C SER A 44 -8.88 -5.72 4.66
N SER A 45 -9.93 -6.13 3.95
CA SER A 45 -11.14 -5.35 3.68
C SER A 45 -12.00 -5.11 4.93
N GLY A 46 -11.74 -5.87 6.00
CA GLY A 46 -12.58 -5.93 7.20
C GLY A 46 -13.78 -6.85 7.04
N ILE A 47 -13.78 -7.73 6.03
CA ILE A 47 -14.76 -8.79 5.83
C ILE A 47 -14.06 -10.13 6.06
N GLY A 48 -14.57 -10.96 6.95
CA GLY A 48 -14.07 -12.30 7.23
C GLY A 48 -14.79 -13.40 6.48
N GLY A 49 -14.46 -14.65 6.81
CA GLY A 49 -15.11 -15.83 6.26
C GLY A 49 -16.64 -15.78 6.45
N ASN A 50 -17.37 -16.10 5.39
CA ASN A 50 -18.85 -16.01 5.30
C ASN A 50 -19.42 -14.58 5.22
N GLY A 51 -18.62 -13.58 4.83
CA GLY A 51 -19.11 -12.23 4.56
C GLY A 51 -19.40 -11.39 5.81
N LYS A 52 -18.99 -11.85 6.99
CA LYS A 52 -19.16 -11.09 8.24
C LYS A 52 -18.12 -9.99 8.35
N ALA A 53 -18.53 -8.78 8.73
CA ALA A 53 -17.59 -7.72 9.06
C ALA A 53 -16.74 -8.12 10.29
N ILE A 54 -15.42 -7.93 10.21
CA ILE A 54 -14.44 -8.10 11.29
C ILE A 54 -13.66 -6.78 11.42
N PRO A 55 -14.22 -5.79 12.13
CA PRO A 55 -13.61 -4.48 12.29
C PRO A 55 -12.19 -4.54 12.87
N GLU A 56 -11.92 -5.51 13.75
CA GLU A 56 -10.63 -5.68 14.43
C GLU A 56 -9.47 -5.90 13.43
N GLU A 57 -9.75 -6.45 12.25
CA GLU A 57 -8.75 -6.65 11.20
C GLU A 57 -8.27 -5.34 10.56
N ILE A 58 -9.08 -4.29 10.62
CA ILE A 58 -8.78 -2.99 10.02
C ILE A 58 -8.40 -1.92 11.05
N GLU A 59 -8.64 -2.15 12.35
CA GLU A 59 -8.37 -1.17 13.40
C GLU A 59 -6.89 -0.78 13.50
N SER A 60 -5.96 -1.75 13.34
CA SER A 60 -4.51 -1.44 13.33
C SER A 60 -4.11 -0.53 12.17
N ARG A 61 -4.56 -0.84 10.94
CA ARG A 61 -4.38 0.02 9.75
C ARG A 61 -4.95 1.42 9.97
N LYS A 62 -6.19 1.52 10.48
CA LYS A 62 -6.83 2.81 10.80
C LYS A 62 -6.04 3.59 11.85
N TRP A 63 -5.55 2.92 12.88
CA TRP A 63 -4.75 3.54 13.93
C TRP A 63 -3.46 4.14 13.37
N ILE A 64 -2.74 3.39 12.51
CA ILE A 64 -1.53 3.89 11.84
C ILE A 64 -1.84 5.15 11.03
N MET A 65 -2.83 5.09 10.14
CA MET A 65 -3.22 6.22 9.28
C MET A 65 -3.65 7.45 10.08
N LYS A 66 -4.30 7.26 11.22
CA LYS A 66 -4.75 8.34 12.09
C LYS A 66 -3.59 9.01 12.83
N ASN A 67 -2.70 8.22 13.41
CA ASN A 67 -1.68 8.71 14.35
C ASN A 67 -0.37 9.10 13.67
N ALA A 68 -0.01 8.50 12.54
CA ALA A 68 1.19 8.90 11.81
C ALA A 68 1.04 10.33 11.27
N THR A 69 2.13 11.09 11.32
CA THR A 69 2.23 12.40 10.69
C THR A 69 2.30 12.27 9.16
N GLU A 70 2.00 13.36 8.44
CA GLU A 70 2.17 13.37 6.99
C GLU A 70 3.61 13.03 6.57
N SER A 71 4.61 13.57 7.29
CA SER A 71 6.02 13.30 6.98
C SER A 71 6.42 11.84 7.17
N GLU A 72 5.83 11.16 8.14
CA GLU A 72 6.08 9.74 8.36
C GLU A 72 5.44 8.90 7.26
N LEU A 73 4.19 9.19 6.92
CA LEU A 73 3.51 8.49 5.83
C LEU A 73 4.22 8.73 4.49
N MET A 74 4.68 9.95 4.19
CA MET A 74 5.47 10.24 2.99
C MET A 74 6.80 9.47 2.96
N LYS A 75 7.44 9.20 4.11
CA LYS A 75 8.63 8.33 4.13
C LYS A 75 8.24 6.88 3.86
N LEU A 76 7.11 6.43 4.41
CA LEU A 76 6.64 5.06 4.29
C LEU A 76 6.18 4.71 2.85
N THR A 77 5.85 5.69 2.00
CA THR A 77 5.62 5.43 0.56
C THR A 77 6.87 4.95 -0.18
N GLU A 78 8.06 5.16 0.40
CA GLU A 78 9.33 4.69 -0.15
C GLU A 78 9.77 3.34 0.43
N PHE A 79 9.07 2.83 1.45
CA PHE A 79 9.44 1.57 2.10
C PHE A 79 9.30 0.39 1.13
N PRO A 80 10.27 -0.54 1.02
CA PRO A 80 10.26 -1.61 0.01
C PRO A 80 9.32 -2.78 0.34
N ASN A 81 8.06 -2.49 0.68
CA ASN A 81 6.98 -3.45 0.87
C ASN A 81 5.65 -2.84 0.42
N GLY A 82 4.91 -3.52 -0.47
CA GLY A 82 3.70 -2.97 -1.08
C GLY A 82 2.56 -2.75 -0.10
N ASN A 83 2.39 -3.58 0.93
CA ASN A 83 1.34 -3.40 1.93
C ASN A 83 1.60 -2.14 2.77
N MET A 84 2.85 -1.96 3.22
CA MET A 84 3.23 -0.78 4.02
C MET A 84 3.09 0.50 3.20
N LYS A 85 3.54 0.48 1.93
CA LYS A 85 3.33 1.60 1.00
C LYS A 85 1.84 1.91 0.82
N ALA A 86 1.01 0.88 0.58
CA ALA A 86 -0.41 1.06 0.38
C ALA A 86 -1.11 1.69 1.59
N ILE A 87 -0.76 1.27 2.81
CA ILE A 87 -1.24 1.90 4.05
C ILE A 87 -0.80 3.35 4.14
N ALA A 88 0.44 3.65 3.75
CA ALA A 88 0.97 5.01 3.76
C ALA A 88 0.23 5.92 2.77
N TYR A 89 0.06 5.47 1.53
CA TYR A 89 -0.70 6.15 0.49
C TYR A 89 -2.15 6.40 0.94
N GLU A 90 -2.85 5.38 1.43
CA GLU A 90 -4.22 5.53 1.93
C GLU A 90 -4.28 6.50 3.11
N GLY A 91 -3.33 6.43 4.04
CA GLY A 91 -3.24 7.31 5.18
C GLY A 91 -3.15 8.78 4.76
N LEU A 92 -2.27 9.10 3.81
CA LEU A 92 -2.13 10.45 3.25
C LEU A 92 -3.42 10.93 2.58
N LEU A 93 -4.13 10.07 1.83
CA LEU A 93 -5.42 10.42 1.24
C LEU A 93 -6.48 10.76 2.30
N ARG A 94 -6.45 10.08 3.44
CA ARG A 94 -7.39 10.29 4.56
C ARG A 94 -7.06 11.52 5.41
N LYS A 95 -5.85 12.09 5.31
CA LYS A 95 -5.51 13.37 5.95
C LYS A 95 -6.28 14.50 5.25
N LYS A 96 -6.92 15.37 6.04
CA LYS A 96 -7.75 16.47 5.50
C LYS A 96 -6.88 17.61 4.99
N GLU A 97 -5.74 17.80 5.64
CA GLU A 97 -4.76 18.84 5.42
C GLU A 97 -3.80 18.54 4.25
N PHE A 98 -3.72 17.28 3.82
CA PHE A 98 -2.87 16.86 2.70
C PHE A 98 -3.42 17.37 1.37
N LYS A 99 -2.66 18.24 0.69
CA LYS A 99 -3.11 18.96 -0.51
C LYS A 99 -2.85 18.22 -1.82
N ASN A 100 -1.77 17.44 -1.92
CA ASN A 100 -1.28 16.88 -3.19
C ASN A 100 -1.85 15.49 -3.49
N LYS A 101 -3.14 15.27 -3.21
CA LYS A 101 -3.78 13.94 -3.34
C LYS A 101 -3.73 13.39 -4.76
N LYS A 102 -3.92 14.22 -5.79
CA LYS A 102 -3.86 13.79 -7.19
C LYS A 102 -2.47 13.28 -7.55
N GLU A 103 -1.43 14.09 -7.31
CA GLU A 103 -0.04 13.72 -7.57
C GLU A 103 0.35 12.43 -6.82
N LEU A 104 -0.10 12.29 -5.57
CA LEU A 104 0.12 11.10 -4.76
C LEU A 104 -0.45 9.84 -5.44
N ILE A 105 -1.68 9.88 -5.93
CA ILE A 105 -2.29 8.76 -6.68
C ILE A 105 -1.53 8.49 -7.97
N GLU A 106 -1.15 9.53 -8.69
CA GLU A 106 -0.39 9.41 -9.93
C GLU A 106 0.97 8.74 -9.74
N ASN A 107 1.64 9.02 -8.62
CA ASN A 107 2.87 8.34 -8.22
C ASN A 107 2.62 6.87 -7.91
N ALA A 108 1.55 6.57 -7.16
CA ALA A 108 1.16 5.19 -6.85
C ALA A 108 0.79 4.35 -8.09
N ILE A 109 0.20 4.97 -9.12
CA ILE A 109 -0.08 4.32 -10.41
C ILE A 109 1.21 3.90 -11.12
N ASN A 110 2.28 4.68 -10.97
CA ASN A 110 3.59 4.40 -11.56
C ASN A 110 4.47 3.49 -10.67
N ASP A 111 4.12 3.30 -9.40
CA ASP A 111 4.83 2.39 -8.49
C ASP A 111 4.41 0.94 -8.73
N THR A 112 5.15 0.29 -9.64
CA THR A 112 4.90 -1.10 -10.07
C THR A 112 5.88 -2.11 -9.47
N ILE A 113 6.82 -1.66 -8.62
CA ILE A 113 7.92 -2.50 -8.12
C ILE A 113 7.40 -3.50 -7.08
N TYR A 114 6.48 -3.06 -6.22
CA TYR A 114 5.98 -3.86 -5.10
C TYR A 114 4.48 -4.14 -5.25
N SER A 115 4.07 -5.35 -4.89
CA SER A 115 2.67 -5.74 -4.90
C SER A 115 2.04 -5.58 -3.52
N VAL A 116 0.76 -5.24 -3.53
CA VAL A 116 -0.13 -5.29 -2.37
C VAL A 116 -0.80 -6.65 -2.34
N TYR A 117 -0.86 -7.24 -1.15
CA TYR A 117 -1.61 -8.44 -0.85
C TYR A 117 -2.82 -8.05 -0.03
N TYR A 118 -4.00 -8.23 -0.62
CA TYR A 118 -5.27 -7.77 -0.07
C TYR A 118 -6.24 -8.93 0.09
N ASP A 119 -6.78 -9.08 1.29
CA ASP A 119 -7.76 -10.12 1.62
C ASP A 119 -9.14 -9.50 1.79
N SER A 120 -10.14 -10.13 1.18
CA SER A 120 -11.54 -9.86 1.44
C SER A 120 -12.30 -11.16 1.62
N GLY A 121 -12.69 -11.43 2.86
CA GLY A 121 -13.21 -12.73 3.25
C GLY A 121 -12.15 -13.82 3.11
N CYS A 122 -12.51 -14.91 2.41
CA CYS A 122 -11.58 -16.01 2.11
C CYS A 122 -10.81 -15.79 0.80
N THR A 123 -10.96 -14.63 0.16
CA THR A 123 -10.35 -14.34 -1.14
C THR A 123 -9.16 -13.41 -0.96
N GLY A 124 -7.97 -13.93 -1.18
CA GLY A 124 -6.73 -13.15 -1.25
C GLY A 124 -6.40 -12.74 -2.68
N MET A 125 -5.99 -11.49 -2.86
CA MET A 125 -5.67 -10.89 -4.15
C MET A 125 -4.30 -10.23 -4.11
N LYS A 126 -3.50 -10.44 -5.15
CA LYS A 126 -2.24 -9.73 -5.37
C LYS A 126 -2.46 -8.67 -6.43
N MET A 127 -2.14 -7.42 -6.14
CA MET A 127 -2.38 -6.29 -7.04
C MET A 127 -1.28 -5.23 -6.94
N GLY A 128 -1.17 -4.35 -7.94
CA GLY A 128 -0.30 -3.18 -7.85
C GLY A 128 -0.82 -2.16 -6.83
N ILE A 129 0.06 -1.26 -6.35
CA ILE A 129 -0.33 -0.22 -5.39
C ILE A 129 -1.39 0.72 -6.01
N GLY A 130 -1.18 1.13 -7.27
CA GLY A 130 -2.18 1.89 -8.02
C GLY A 130 -3.52 1.15 -8.15
N GLU A 131 -3.52 -0.15 -8.42
CA GLU A 131 -4.75 -0.96 -8.49
C GLU A 131 -5.49 -0.97 -7.16
N TYR A 132 -4.75 -1.21 -6.07
CA TYR A 132 -5.31 -1.16 -4.72
C TYR A 132 -5.98 0.18 -4.43
N LEU A 133 -5.30 1.30 -4.70
CA LEU A 133 -5.86 2.63 -4.42
C LEU A 133 -7.07 2.92 -5.31
N ILE A 134 -7.00 2.66 -6.61
CA ILE A 134 -8.09 3.00 -7.54
C ILE A 134 -9.33 2.13 -7.30
N GLN A 135 -9.15 0.83 -7.06
CA GLN A 135 -10.24 -0.14 -7.02
C GLN A 135 -10.78 -0.41 -5.61
N ASN A 136 -9.95 -0.33 -4.56
CA ASN A 136 -10.34 -0.70 -3.20
C ASN A 136 -10.39 0.49 -2.23
N VAL A 137 -9.70 1.60 -2.51
CA VAL A 137 -9.72 2.80 -1.67
C VAL A 137 -10.63 3.88 -2.26
N LEU A 138 -10.35 4.33 -3.48
CA LEU A 138 -11.13 5.37 -4.16
C LEU A 138 -12.41 4.81 -4.77
N MET A 139 -12.41 3.54 -5.18
CA MET A 139 -13.55 2.85 -5.80
C MET A 139 -14.09 3.59 -7.04
N ILE A 140 -13.18 4.12 -7.87
CA ILE A 140 -13.55 4.94 -9.05
C ILE A 140 -13.37 4.20 -10.39
N ASP A 141 -12.82 2.98 -10.40
CA ASP A 141 -12.64 2.23 -11.65
C ASP A 141 -14.00 1.80 -12.23
N ASN A 142 -14.34 2.33 -13.41
CA ASN A 142 -15.61 2.05 -14.07
C ASN A 142 -15.60 0.74 -14.90
N ARG A 143 -14.49 -0.01 -14.87
CA ARG A 143 -14.36 -1.32 -15.51
C ARG A 143 -14.74 -2.49 -14.59
N ILE A 144 -14.94 -2.22 -13.31
CA ILE A 144 -15.41 -3.18 -12.31
C ILE A 144 -16.85 -2.84 -11.92
N GLU A 145 -17.56 -3.81 -11.33
CA GLU A 145 -18.91 -3.58 -10.83
C GLU A 145 -18.89 -2.45 -9.79
N PRO A 146 -19.78 -1.44 -9.91
CA PRO A 146 -19.77 -0.31 -9.01
C PRO A 146 -20.11 -0.75 -7.58
N PHE A 147 -19.33 -0.27 -6.62
CA PHE A 147 -19.64 -0.41 -5.21
C PHE A 147 -20.88 0.41 -4.84
N SER A 148 -21.62 0.00 -3.81
CA SER A 148 -22.74 0.80 -3.32
C SER A 148 -22.24 2.17 -2.85
N ALA A 149 -22.99 3.22 -3.17
CA ALA A 149 -22.60 4.60 -2.88
C ALA A 149 -22.33 4.83 -1.38
N GLU A 150 -22.98 4.06 -0.50
CA GLU A 150 -22.80 4.09 0.96
C GLU A 150 -21.39 3.66 1.43
N LEU A 151 -20.66 2.90 0.61
CA LEU A 151 -19.31 2.42 0.92
C LEU A 151 -18.22 3.36 0.42
N ILE A 152 -18.56 4.30 -0.47
CA ILE A 152 -17.59 5.18 -1.13
C ILE A 152 -17.23 6.33 -0.18
N THR A 153 -15.95 6.41 0.18
CA THR A 153 -15.42 7.55 0.93
C THR A 153 -15.12 8.70 -0.03
N ASP A 154 -15.63 9.89 0.25
CA ASP A 154 -15.24 11.09 -0.49
C ASP A 154 -13.87 11.59 -0.02
N PHE A 155 -12.89 11.56 -0.93
CA PHE A 155 -11.53 12.05 -0.69
C PHE A 155 -11.30 13.49 -1.15
N GLY A 156 -12.33 14.14 -1.72
CA GLY A 156 -12.31 15.53 -2.18
C GLY A 156 -11.84 15.71 -3.63
N PHE A 157 -11.90 14.66 -4.46
CA PHE A 157 -11.57 14.75 -5.88
C PHE A 157 -12.75 15.25 -6.70
N SER A 158 -12.52 16.22 -7.57
CA SER A 158 -13.49 16.60 -8.60
C SER A 158 -13.67 15.49 -9.66
N GLU A 159 -14.79 15.52 -10.37
CA GLU A 159 -15.04 14.56 -11.47
C GLU A 159 -14.00 14.64 -12.59
N LEU A 160 -13.46 15.84 -12.86
CA LEU A 160 -12.37 16.01 -13.82
C LEU A 160 -11.10 15.30 -13.35
N GLU A 161 -10.71 15.48 -12.09
CA GLU A 161 -9.53 14.80 -11.52
C GLU A 161 -9.69 13.28 -11.52
N LYS A 162 -10.88 12.77 -11.14
CA LYS A 162 -11.17 11.32 -11.21
C LYS A 162 -10.99 10.80 -12.63
N LYS A 163 -11.48 11.53 -13.64
CA LYS A 163 -11.34 11.15 -15.06
C LYS A 163 -9.88 11.14 -15.52
N GLU A 164 -9.09 12.13 -15.12
CA GLU A 164 -7.66 12.21 -15.44
C GLU A 164 -6.88 11.06 -14.80
N ILE A 165 -7.13 10.80 -13.50
CA ILE A 165 -6.56 9.67 -12.76
C ILE A 165 -6.88 8.34 -13.45
N LEU A 166 -8.16 8.11 -13.81
CA LEU A 166 -8.57 6.89 -14.50
C LEU A 166 -7.94 6.75 -15.88
N THR A 167 -7.84 7.84 -16.63
CA THR A 167 -7.19 7.84 -17.95
C THR A 167 -5.73 7.42 -17.82
N LYS A 168 -5.01 7.97 -16.83
CA LYS A 168 -3.62 7.59 -16.55
C LYS A 168 -3.51 6.13 -16.10
N PHE A 169 -4.36 5.71 -15.17
CA PHE A 169 -4.42 4.34 -14.67
C PHE A 169 -4.63 3.35 -15.82
N HIS A 170 -5.63 3.58 -16.67
CA HIS A 170 -5.97 2.69 -17.79
C HIS A 170 -4.93 2.66 -18.91
N ASN A 171 -4.12 3.71 -19.06
CA ASN A 171 -3.06 3.80 -20.07
C ASN A 171 -1.67 3.41 -19.54
N ARG A 172 -1.56 3.02 -18.26
CA ARG A 172 -0.28 2.57 -17.68
C ARG A 172 0.20 1.30 -18.39
N LYS A 173 1.52 1.14 -18.49
CA LYS A 173 2.10 -0.14 -18.91
C LYS A 173 2.03 -1.10 -17.73
N GLN A 174 1.44 -2.28 -17.96
CA GLN A 174 1.47 -3.40 -17.02
C GLN A 174 2.81 -4.12 -17.10
#